data_AF-A0A8T0V9Q3-F1
#
_entry.id   AF-A0A8T0V9Q3-F1
#
_cell.length_a   1.000
_cell.length_b   1.000
_cell.length_c   1.000
_cell.angle_alpha   90.00
_cell.angle_beta   90.00
_cell.angle_gamma   90.00
#
_symmetry.space_group_name_H-M   'P 1'
#
loop_
_entity.id
_entity.type
_entity.pdbx_description
1 polymer ?
#
loop_
_entity_poly.entity_id
_entity_poly.type
_entity_poly.pdbx_seq_one_letter_code
_entity_poly.pdbx_strand_id
1 'polypeptide(L)'
;MRRFQPKWFDEFKWLEYSMHTGAPYCFVCYLFKDSSKYPGGDAFVNEGFRNWNMKCRIRRHVGAINSAHNEDEEKYNLFMKPRTSIRESIGSNSADFKAKYLARLTWSLKCVRYLLRQGLAFRGHNEGKDSNNQGNFRELLAWLARNFEEVNMVVLENAPHNCQMIDHKIQKQLIATYAHETTKFIIEELGDE
;
A
#
# COMPACT_ATOMS: atom_id res chain seq x y z
N MET A 1 1.72 -29.59 46.45
CA MET A 1 0.77 -29.71 45.32
C MET A 1 1.40 -29.02 44.09
N ARG A 2 1.94 -29.79 43.14
CA ARG A 2 2.49 -29.25 41.88
C ARG A 2 1.32 -29.11 40.92
N ARG A 3 0.62 -27.97 40.92
CA ARG A 3 -0.47 -27.68 39.96
C ARG A 3 -0.24 -26.34 39.27
N PHE A 4 -0.62 -26.25 38.00
CA PHE A 4 -0.62 -24.98 37.26
C PHE A 4 -1.50 -23.95 37.98
N GLN A 5 -1.07 -22.68 37.99
CA GLN A 5 -1.79 -21.60 38.66
C GLN A 5 -2.48 -20.71 37.62
N PRO A 6 -3.83 -20.65 37.60
CA PRO A 6 -4.56 -19.81 36.65
C PRO A 6 -4.20 -18.33 36.70
N LYS A 7 -3.78 -17.83 37.88
CA LYS A 7 -3.29 -16.44 38.06
C LYS A 7 -2.13 -16.06 37.14
N TRP A 8 -1.43 -17.04 36.56
CA TRP A 8 -0.34 -16.77 35.63
C TRP A 8 -0.83 -16.27 34.27
N PHE A 9 -2.09 -16.52 33.89
CA PHE A 9 -2.67 -15.93 32.68
C PHE A 9 -2.76 -14.40 32.77
N ASP A 10 -3.04 -13.87 33.95
CA ASP A 10 -3.13 -12.42 34.18
C ASP A 10 -1.74 -11.75 34.11
N GLU A 11 -0.69 -12.46 34.54
CA GLU A 11 0.68 -11.95 34.58
C GLU A 11 1.43 -12.15 33.25
N PHE A 12 1.13 -13.23 32.52
CA PHE A 12 1.83 -13.61 31.29
C PHE A 12 0.82 -13.78 30.16
N LYS A 13 0.54 -12.68 29.45
CA LYS A 13 -0.46 -12.65 28.37
C LYS A 13 -0.16 -13.62 27.22
N TRP A 14 1.11 -13.98 27.01
CA TRP A 14 1.56 -14.91 25.98
C TRP A 14 1.37 -16.40 26.34
N LEU A 15 0.97 -16.69 27.58
CA LEU A 15 0.91 -18.05 28.12
C LEU A 15 -0.40 -18.74 27.74
N GLU A 16 -0.30 -19.92 27.16
CA GLU A 16 -1.45 -20.77 26.81
C GLU A 16 -1.30 -22.13 27.51
N TYR A 17 -2.40 -22.78 27.91
CA TYR A 17 -2.36 -24.10 28.55
C TYR A 17 -3.05 -25.15 27.69
N SER A 18 -2.32 -26.20 27.34
CA SER A 18 -2.88 -27.34 26.61
C SER A 18 -3.43 -28.38 27.60
N MET A 19 -4.72 -28.68 27.50
CA MET A 19 -5.34 -29.75 28.28
C MET A 19 -4.85 -31.14 27.86
N HIS A 20 -4.47 -31.30 26.58
CA HIS A 20 -4.02 -32.58 26.04
C HIS A 20 -2.64 -32.99 26.59
N THR A 21 -1.68 -32.06 26.59
CA THR A 21 -0.33 -32.33 27.09
C THR A 21 -0.16 -31.98 28.57
N GLY A 22 -1.18 -31.36 29.17
CA GLY A 22 -1.21 -30.97 30.58
C GLY A 22 -0.12 -29.96 30.93
N ALA A 23 0.20 -29.03 30.03
CA ALA A 23 1.33 -28.11 30.20
C ALA A 23 1.09 -26.74 29.55
N PRO A 24 1.70 -25.67 30.12
CA PRO A 24 1.73 -24.35 29.51
C PRO A 24 2.77 -24.22 28.39
N TYR A 25 2.42 -23.42 27.38
CA TYR A 25 3.17 -23.07 26.19
C TYR A 25 3.20 -21.55 26.01
N CYS A 26 4.11 -21.07 25.18
CA CYS A 26 4.13 -19.70 24.70
C CYS A 26 3.57 -19.65 23.29
N PHE A 27 2.40 -19.03 23.10
CA PHE A 27 1.77 -19.02 21.77
C PHE A 27 2.50 -18.18 20.75
N VAL A 28 3.09 -17.09 21.22
CA VAL A 28 3.91 -16.20 20.42
C VAL A 28 5.10 -16.97 19.84
N CYS A 29 5.86 -17.68 20.70
CA CYS A 29 7.02 -18.43 20.26
C CYS A 29 6.66 -19.66 19.43
N TYR A 30 5.62 -20.45 19.77
CA TYR A 30 5.34 -21.64 18.94
C TYR A 30 4.84 -21.27 17.53
N LEU A 31 4.17 -20.12 17.37
CA LEU A 31 3.69 -19.66 16.06
C LEU A 31 4.77 -18.98 15.21
N PHE A 32 5.65 -18.18 15.81
CA PHE A 32 6.54 -17.27 15.08
C PHE A 32 8.04 -17.60 15.20
N LYS A 33 8.41 -18.69 15.90
CA LYS A 33 9.79 -19.11 16.13
C LYS A 33 10.58 -19.20 14.82
N ASP A 34 11.76 -18.58 14.84
CA ASP A 34 12.78 -18.80 13.83
C ASP A 34 13.64 -20.03 14.16
N SER A 35 13.44 -21.11 13.41
CA SER A 35 14.18 -22.37 13.57
C SER A 35 15.65 -22.27 13.15
N SER A 36 16.02 -21.25 12.35
CA SER A 36 17.38 -21.07 11.86
C SER A 36 18.27 -20.34 12.86
N LYS A 37 17.71 -19.33 13.54
CA LYS A 37 18.44 -18.48 14.49
C LYS A 37 18.56 -19.10 15.89
N TYR A 38 17.56 -19.89 16.29
CA TYR A 38 17.50 -20.54 17.60
C TYR A 38 17.17 -22.03 17.45
N PRO A 39 18.16 -22.88 17.10
CA PRO A 39 17.93 -24.30 16.78
C PRO A 39 17.58 -25.19 17.98
N GLY A 40 17.49 -24.64 19.20
CA GLY A 40 16.91 -25.29 20.38
C GLY A 40 15.57 -24.68 20.75
N GLY A 41 14.50 -25.46 20.78
CA GLY A 41 13.22 -24.98 21.31
C GLY A 41 13.24 -24.93 22.84
N ASP A 42 12.76 -23.83 23.43
CA ASP A 42 12.51 -23.77 24.87
C ASP A 42 11.36 -24.73 25.24
N ALA A 43 11.29 -25.13 26.51
CA ALA A 43 10.25 -26.00 27.06
C ALA A 43 8.84 -25.45 26.82
N PHE A 44 8.69 -24.14 26.59
CA PHE A 44 7.42 -23.48 26.28
C PHE A 44 6.96 -23.65 24.81
N VAL A 45 7.76 -24.27 23.93
CA VAL A 45 7.43 -24.41 22.51
C VAL A 45 7.18 -25.88 22.13
N ASN A 46 8.09 -26.78 22.48
CA ASN A 46 8.03 -28.16 21.99
C ASN A 46 7.31 -29.12 22.94
N GLU A 47 7.70 -29.15 24.22
CA GLU A 47 7.30 -30.20 25.17
C GLU A 47 6.29 -29.74 26.23
N GLY A 48 6.15 -28.42 26.41
CA GLY A 48 5.35 -27.79 27.45
C GLY A 48 6.10 -27.68 28.79
N PHE A 49 5.94 -26.56 29.48
CA PHE A 49 6.69 -26.28 30.71
C PHE A 49 6.06 -26.96 31.95
N ARG A 50 6.69 -28.01 32.48
CA ARG A 50 6.16 -28.81 33.60
C ARG A 50 6.72 -28.47 35.00
N ASN A 51 7.76 -27.65 35.08
CA ASN A 51 8.40 -27.27 36.35
C ASN A 51 7.68 -26.10 37.04
N TRP A 52 6.42 -26.32 37.43
CA TRP A 52 5.52 -25.28 37.96
C TRP A 52 5.96 -24.65 39.30
N ASN A 53 6.95 -25.22 39.98
CA ASN A 53 7.55 -24.60 41.17
C ASN A 53 8.56 -23.48 40.81
N MET A 54 8.99 -23.37 39.56
CA MET A 54 10.01 -22.43 39.11
C MET A 54 9.41 -21.26 38.32
N LYS A 55 8.62 -20.42 38.97
CA LYS A 55 8.04 -19.20 38.35
C LYS A 55 9.12 -18.28 37.73
N CYS A 56 10.32 -18.27 38.31
CA CYS A 56 11.47 -17.53 37.76
C CYS A 56 11.83 -17.95 36.32
N ARG A 57 11.58 -19.21 35.93
CA ARG A 57 11.84 -19.69 34.56
C ARG A 57 10.86 -19.10 33.55
N ILE A 58 9.61 -18.85 33.94
CA ILE A 58 8.60 -18.20 33.09
C ILE A 58 9.03 -16.76 32.80
N ARG A 59 9.55 -16.03 33.80
CA ARG A 59 10.11 -14.68 33.58
C ARG A 59 11.36 -14.70 32.71
N ARG A 60 12.23 -15.71 32.90
CA ARG A 60 13.45 -15.86 32.12
C ARG A 60 13.19 -16.22 30.65
N HIS A 61 12.04 -16.86 30.34
CA HIS A 61 11.63 -17.16 28.97
C HIS A 61 11.53 -15.88 28.12
N VAL A 62 10.93 -14.83 28.68
CA VAL A 62 10.84 -13.51 28.02
C VAL A 62 12.23 -12.95 27.71
N GLY A 63 13.21 -13.17 28.60
CA GLY A 63 14.60 -12.80 28.36
C GLY A 63 14.84 -11.29 28.26
N ALA A 64 15.94 -10.90 27.62
CA ALA A 64 16.30 -9.51 27.33
C ALA A 64 15.61 -9.01 26.05
N ILE A 65 15.74 -7.71 25.73
CA ILE A 65 15.09 -7.08 24.57
C ILE A 65 15.35 -7.83 23.25
N ASN A 66 16.54 -8.41 23.07
CA ASN A 66 16.92 -9.18 21.88
C ASN A 66 16.74 -10.70 22.06
N SER A 67 15.83 -11.13 22.93
CA SER A 67 15.52 -12.55 23.10
C SER A 67 14.67 -13.07 21.93
N ALA A 68 14.71 -14.39 21.73
CA ALA A 68 13.81 -15.06 20.78
C ALA A 68 12.33 -14.73 21.05
N HIS A 69 11.93 -14.64 22.33
CA HIS A 69 10.56 -14.29 22.69
C HIS A 69 10.16 -12.90 22.22
N ASN A 70 10.98 -11.88 22.48
CA ASN A 70 10.66 -10.50 22.09
C ASN A 70 10.67 -10.32 20.57
N GLU A 71 11.57 -11.01 19.84
CA GLU A 71 11.55 -11.04 18.37
C GLU A 71 10.26 -11.69 17.83
N ASP A 72 9.82 -12.80 18.43
CA ASP A 72 8.57 -13.45 18.06
C ASP A 72 7.34 -12.62 18.46
N GLU A 73 7.41 -11.88 19.58
CA GLU A 73 6.37 -10.95 20.02
C GLU A 73 6.23 -9.75 19.08
N GLU A 74 7.34 -9.24 18.55
CA GLU A 74 7.31 -8.22 17.50
C GLU A 74 6.60 -8.71 16.25
N LYS A 75 6.93 -9.92 15.77
CA LYS A 75 6.23 -10.54 14.62
C LYS A 75 4.74 -10.74 14.89
N TYR A 76 4.38 -11.21 16.08
CA TYR A 76 2.97 -11.35 16.49
C TYR A 76 2.25 -10.00 16.51
N ASN A 77 2.87 -8.96 17.05
CA ASN A 77 2.30 -7.61 17.07
C ASN A 77 2.10 -7.05 15.66
N LEU A 78 3.04 -7.29 14.75
CA LEU A 78 2.91 -6.94 13.32
C LEU A 78 1.78 -7.72 12.65
N PHE A 79 1.62 -9.01 12.97
CA PHE A 79 0.52 -9.83 12.48
C PHE A 79 -0.85 -9.33 12.98
N MET A 80 -0.96 -8.97 14.26
CA MET A 80 -2.22 -8.50 14.88
C MET A 80 -2.58 -7.06 14.48
N LYS A 81 -1.62 -6.26 14.00
CA LYS A 81 -1.85 -4.88 13.50
C LYS A 81 -1.60 -4.79 11.99
N PRO A 82 -2.51 -5.33 11.14
CA PRO A 82 -2.32 -5.37 9.68
C PRO A 82 -2.30 -4.01 8.97
N ARG A 83 -2.60 -2.91 9.69
CA ARG A 83 -2.61 -1.52 9.20
C ARG A 83 -1.28 -1.04 8.61
N THR A 84 -0.17 -1.74 8.88
CA THR A 84 1.16 -1.45 8.31
C THR A 84 1.58 -2.44 7.23
N SER A 85 0.74 -3.40 6.87
CA SER A 85 1.06 -4.36 5.81
C SER A 85 1.11 -3.66 4.44
N ILE A 86 2.06 -4.08 3.60
CA ILE A 86 2.19 -3.61 2.20
C ILE A 86 0.86 -3.75 1.45
N ARG A 87 0.08 -4.79 1.75
CA ARG A 87 -1.21 -5.05 1.10
C ARG A 87 -2.27 -4.02 1.47
N GLU A 88 -2.37 -3.63 2.74
CA GLU A 88 -3.28 -2.57 3.15
C GLU A 88 -2.81 -1.18 2.71
N SER A 89 -1.49 -0.90 2.71
CA SER A 89 -0.97 0.37 2.19
C SER A 89 -1.19 0.51 0.67
N ILE A 90 -1.06 -0.57 -0.10
CA ILE A 90 -1.43 -0.61 -1.52
C ILE A 90 -2.96 -0.49 -1.68
N GLY A 91 -3.74 -1.12 -0.81
CA GLY A 91 -5.20 -1.12 -0.84
C GLY A 91 -5.83 0.24 -0.52
N SER A 92 -5.37 0.93 0.53
CA SER A 92 -5.79 2.29 0.89
C SER A 92 -5.33 3.31 -0.15
N ASN A 93 -4.13 3.12 -0.71
CA ASN A 93 -3.69 3.88 -1.88
C ASN A 93 -4.59 3.60 -3.08
N SER A 94 -5.14 2.40 -3.28
CA SER A 94 -5.89 2.07 -4.51
C SER A 94 -7.10 2.98 -4.77
N ALA A 95 -7.92 3.29 -3.76
CA ALA A 95 -9.12 4.12 -3.96
C ALA A 95 -8.75 5.60 -4.20
N ASP A 96 -7.93 6.18 -3.34
CA ASP A 96 -7.46 7.57 -3.47
C ASP A 96 -6.61 7.76 -4.73
N PHE A 97 -5.72 6.80 -5.04
CA PHE A 97 -4.91 6.81 -6.26
C PHE A 97 -5.78 6.74 -7.51
N LYS A 98 -6.82 5.89 -7.52
CA LYS A 98 -7.80 5.84 -8.63
C LYS A 98 -8.54 7.17 -8.76
N ALA A 99 -9.01 7.76 -7.66
CA ALA A 99 -9.67 9.06 -7.70
C ALA A 99 -8.77 10.15 -8.27
N LYS A 100 -7.52 10.26 -7.78
CA LYS A 100 -6.51 11.20 -8.30
C LYS A 100 -6.13 10.90 -9.75
N TYR A 101 -6.07 9.63 -10.15
CA TYR A 101 -5.83 9.23 -11.53
C TYR A 101 -6.96 9.66 -12.47
N LEU A 102 -8.22 9.41 -12.07
CA LEU A 102 -9.38 9.82 -12.84
C LEU A 102 -9.49 11.34 -12.95
N ALA A 103 -9.20 12.07 -11.86
CA ALA A 103 -9.15 13.53 -11.89
C ALA A 103 -8.12 14.03 -12.92
N ARG A 104 -6.87 13.53 -12.88
CA ARG A 104 -5.83 13.85 -13.87
C ARG A 104 -6.24 13.56 -15.30
N LEU A 105 -6.78 12.36 -15.53
CA LEU A 105 -7.23 11.93 -16.85
C LEU A 105 -8.33 12.87 -17.37
N THR A 106 -9.30 13.20 -16.52
CA THR A 106 -10.40 14.11 -16.86
C THR A 106 -9.89 15.49 -17.26
N TRP A 107 -8.96 16.07 -16.50
CA TRP A 107 -8.38 17.37 -16.83
C TRP A 107 -7.54 17.33 -18.11
N SER A 108 -6.80 16.25 -18.33
CA SER A 108 -6.07 16.03 -19.59
C SER A 108 -7.02 15.94 -20.78
N LEU A 109 -8.12 15.20 -20.66
CA LEU A 109 -9.15 15.08 -21.71
C LEU A 109 -9.85 16.42 -21.98
N LYS A 110 -10.11 17.23 -20.95
CA LYS A 110 -10.64 18.60 -21.13
C LYS A 110 -9.68 19.47 -21.96
N CYS A 111 -8.37 19.37 -21.71
CA CYS A 111 -7.36 20.07 -22.51
C CYS A 111 -7.38 19.58 -23.97
N VAL A 112 -7.40 18.26 -24.19
CA VAL A 112 -7.46 17.68 -25.55
C VAL A 112 -8.70 18.19 -26.30
N ARG A 113 -9.88 18.15 -25.66
CA ARG A 113 -11.13 18.64 -26.23
C ARG A 113 -11.07 20.13 -26.59
N TYR A 114 -10.46 20.96 -25.74
CA TYR A 114 -10.29 22.38 -26.01
C TYR A 114 -9.42 22.62 -27.25
N LEU A 115 -8.24 21.98 -27.30
CA LEU A 115 -7.31 22.13 -28.43
C LEU A 115 -7.94 21.68 -29.75
N LEU A 116 -8.65 20.56 -29.75
CA LEU A 116 -9.37 20.06 -30.92
C LEU A 116 -10.44 21.05 -31.40
N ARG A 117 -11.24 21.59 -30.49
CA ARG A 117 -12.29 22.57 -30.82
C ARG A 117 -11.74 23.86 -31.43
N GLN A 118 -10.54 24.26 -31.04
CA GLN A 118 -9.89 25.46 -31.54
C GLN A 118 -8.98 25.19 -32.76
N GLY A 119 -8.81 23.93 -33.16
CA GLY A 119 -7.86 23.56 -34.21
C GLY A 119 -6.39 23.84 -33.85
N LEU A 120 -6.06 23.87 -32.55
CA LEU A 120 -4.71 24.16 -32.09
C LEU A 120 -3.82 22.91 -32.15
N ALA A 121 -2.56 23.12 -32.53
CA ALA A 121 -1.56 22.06 -32.47
C ALA A 121 -1.45 21.50 -31.05
N PHE A 122 -1.35 20.18 -30.91
CA PHE A 122 -1.28 19.57 -29.57
C PHE A 122 0.08 19.82 -28.89
N ARG A 123 1.16 19.72 -29.68
CA ARG A 123 2.55 19.78 -29.23
C ARG A 123 3.27 21.03 -29.72
N GLY A 124 4.32 21.40 -28.99
CA GLY A 124 5.28 22.41 -29.41
C GLY A 124 6.52 21.79 -30.07
N HIS A 125 7.39 22.63 -30.61
CA HIS A 125 8.68 22.19 -31.16
C HIS A 125 9.63 21.64 -30.09
N ASN A 126 9.60 22.22 -28.88
CA ASN A 126 10.42 21.79 -27.76
C ASN A 126 9.58 21.71 -26.48
N GLU A 127 9.36 20.50 -25.98
CA GLU A 127 8.66 20.25 -24.70
C GLU A 127 9.64 20.02 -23.52
N GLY A 128 10.91 20.39 -23.69
CA GLY A 128 11.91 20.34 -22.62
C GLY A 128 11.57 21.29 -21.47
N LYS A 129 12.05 20.97 -20.27
CA LYS A 129 11.77 21.77 -19.05
C LYS A 129 12.22 23.22 -19.18
N ASP A 130 13.31 23.46 -19.88
CA ASP A 130 13.90 24.80 -20.09
C ASP A 130 13.27 25.57 -21.26
N SER A 131 12.25 25.00 -21.92
CA SER A 131 11.55 25.68 -23.00
C SER A 131 10.60 26.75 -22.45
N ASN A 132 10.62 27.95 -23.05
CA ASN A 132 9.67 29.02 -22.75
C ASN A 132 8.23 28.69 -23.19
N ASN A 133 8.07 27.74 -24.10
CA ASN A 133 6.78 27.23 -24.54
C ASN A 133 6.88 25.73 -24.75
N GLN A 134 6.34 24.97 -23.80
CA GLN A 134 6.41 23.50 -23.80
C GLN A 134 5.33 22.84 -24.66
N GLY A 135 4.63 23.62 -25.51
CA GLY A 135 3.54 23.15 -26.34
C GLY A 135 2.17 23.37 -25.71
N ASN A 136 1.16 23.52 -26.55
CA ASN A 136 -0.16 24.00 -26.14
C ASN A 136 -0.82 23.10 -25.09
N PHE A 137 -0.68 21.77 -25.17
CA PHE A 137 -1.24 20.88 -24.16
C PHE A 137 -0.62 21.09 -22.77
N ARG A 138 0.71 21.16 -22.68
CA ARG A 138 1.41 21.32 -21.40
C ARG A 138 1.17 22.71 -20.82
N GLU A 139 1.20 23.75 -21.64
CA GLU A 139 0.93 25.12 -21.21
C GLU A 139 -0.53 25.28 -20.74
N LEU A 140 -1.50 24.69 -21.43
CA LEU A 140 -2.89 24.72 -21.00
C LEU A 140 -3.11 23.97 -19.68
N LEU A 141 -2.47 22.81 -19.52
CA LEU A 141 -2.54 22.04 -18.28
C LEU A 141 -1.87 22.78 -17.12
N ALA A 142 -0.73 23.44 -17.36
CA ALA A 142 -0.05 24.28 -16.38
C ALA A 142 -0.87 25.52 -16.03
N TRP A 143 -1.54 26.13 -17.01
CA TRP A 143 -2.46 27.22 -16.77
C TRP A 143 -3.63 26.77 -15.87
N LEU A 144 -4.24 25.60 -16.14
CA LEU A 144 -5.28 25.06 -15.26
C LEU A 144 -4.77 24.80 -13.85
N ALA A 145 -3.58 24.21 -13.71
CA ALA A 145 -2.97 23.97 -12.40
C ALA A 145 -2.74 25.27 -11.62
N ARG A 146 -2.30 26.34 -12.28
CA ARG A 146 -2.07 27.64 -11.63
C ARG A 146 -3.35 28.35 -11.17
N ASN A 147 -4.48 28.06 -11.83
CA ASN A 147 -5.75 28.74 -11.55
C ASN A 147 -6.69 27.91 -10.66
N PHE A 148 -6.52 26.60 -10.60
CA PHE A 148 -7.42 25.69 -9.89
C PHE A 148 -6.64 24.75 -8.97
N GLU A 149 -6.79 24.93 -7.66
CA GLU A 149 -6.08 24.14 -6.64
C GLU A 149 -6.35 22.63 -6.78
N GLU A 150 -7.59 22.26 -7.08
CA GLU A 150 -7.98 20.86 -7.32
C GLU A 150 -7.24 20.21 -8.49
N VAL A 151 -6.84 21.01 -9.49
CA VAL A 151 -6.02 20.56 -10.62
C VAL A 151 -4.57 20.50 -10.18
N ASN A 152 -4.09 21.56 -9.52
CA ASN A 152 -2.72 21.67 -9.05
C ASN A 152 -2.30 20.43 -8.24
N MET A 153 -3.13 20.02 -7.27
CA MET A 153 -2.86 18.88 -6.39
C MET A 153 -2.68 17.55 -7.13
N VAL A 154 -3.16 17.43 -8.37
CA VAL A 154 -3.19 16.15 -9.07
C VAL A 154 -2.34 16.11 -10.33
N VAL A 155 -1.99 17.21 -10.99
CA VAL A 155 -1.29 17.21 -12.29
C VAL A 155 0.20 17.59 -12.20
N LEU A 156 0.93 17.40 -13.31
CA LEU A 156 2.32 17.85 -13.48
C LEU A 156 3.26 17.35 -12.36
N GLU A 157 3.91 18.25 -11.63
CA GLU A 157 4.90 17.92 -10.59
C GLU A 157 4.27 17.23 -9.38
N ASN A 158 2.98 17.45 -9.13
CA ASN A 158 2.23 16.81 -8.06
C ASN A 158 1.70 15.41 -8.44
N ALA A 159 1.80 15.04 -9.73
CA ALA A 159 1.50 13.70 -10.18
C ALA A 159 2.71 12.76 -10.00
N PRO A 160 2.49 11.49 -9.61
CA PRO A 160 3.53 10.46 -9.65
C PRO A 160 4.24 10.43 -11.01
N HIS A 161 5.56 10.27 -11.00
CA HIS A 161 6.43 10.43 -12.17
C HIS A 161 5.93 9.67 -13.42
N ASN A 162 5.45 8.44 -13.25
CA ASN A 162 4.96 7.59 -14.35
C ASN A 162 3.52 7.89 -14.79
N CYS A 163 2.86 8.89 -14.20
CA CYS A 163 1.43 9.17 -14.39
C CYS A 163 1.12 10.66 -14.55
N GLN A 164 2.07 11.43 -15.09
CA GLN A 164 1.91 12.87 -15.34
C GLN A 164 1.09 13.19 -16.61
N MET A 165 0.77 12.18 -17.43
CA MET A 165 0.04 12.32 -18.71
C MET A 165 0.73 13.17 -19.79
N ILE A 166 1.98 13.60 -19.55
CA ILE A 166 2.77 14.43 -20.48
C ILE A 166 3.77 13.62 -21.33
N ASP A 167 3.93 12.33 -21.07
CA ASP A 167 4.80 11.48 -21.90
C ASP A 167 4.25 11.33 -23.31
N HIS A 168 5.17 11.28 -24.27
CA HIS A 168 4.84 11.23 -25.69
C HIS A 168 3.98 10.01 -26.08
N LYS A 169 4.14 8.85 -25.43
CA LYS A 169 3.34 7.65 -25.70
C LYS A 169 1.93 7.81 -25.15
N ILE A 170 1.80 8.34 -23.93
CA ILE A 170 0.51 8.56 -23.29
C ILE A 170 -0.32 9.58 -24.09
N GLN A 171 0.29 10.69 -24.49
CA GLN A 171 -0.40 11.69 -25.31
C GLN A 171 -0.87 11.11 -26.66
N LYS A 172 -0.06 10.27 -27.31
CA LYS A 172 -0.47 9.57 -28.54
C LYS A 172 -1.66 8.65 -28.30
N GLN A 173 -1.66 7.92 -27.19
CA GLN A 173 -2.80 7.07 -26.80
C GLN A 173 -4.05 7.91 -26.56
N LEU A 174 -3.95 9.02 -25.82
CA LEU A 174 -5.07 9.93 -25.58
C LEU A 174 -5.66 10.44 -26.90
N ILE A 175 -4.82 10.87 -27.85
CA ILE A 175 -5.27 11.34 -29.17
C ILE A 175 -5.95 10.21 -29.94
N ALA A 176 -5.35 9.02 -29.98
CA ALA A 176 -5.90 7.86 -30.69
C ALA A 176 -7.25 7.42 -30.11
N THR A 177 -7.38 7.35 -28.79
CA THR A 177 -8.64 7.02 -28.11
C THR A 177 -9.69 8.09 -28.41
N TYR A 178 -9.33 9.38 -28.35
CA TYR A 178 -10.29 10.45 -28.64
C TYR A 178 -10.79 10.39 -30.09
N ALA A 179 -9.90 10.13 -31.06
CA ALA A 179 -10.25 9.95 -32.46
C ALA A 179 -11.16 8.73 -32.66
N HIS A 180 -10.85 7.61 -32.00
CA HIS A 180 -11.67 6.40 -32.06
C HIS A 180 -13.08 6.64 -31.52
N GLU A 181 -13.21 7.18 -30.30
CA GLU A 181 -14.52 7.44 -29.68
C GLU A 181 -15.34 8.47 -30.46
N THR A 182 -14.70 9.52 -31.00
CA THR A 182 -15.38 10.52 -31.83
C THR A 182 -15.90 9.90 -33.13
N THR A 183 -15.09 9.07 -33.79
CA THR A 183 -15.49 8.41 -35.04
C THR A 183 -16.61 7.40 -34.78
N LYS A 184 -16.49 6.63 -33.70
CA LYS A 184 -17.52 5.68 -33.27
C LYS A 184 -18.85 6.38 -33.04
N PHE A 185 -18.85 7.48 -32.29
CA PHE A 185 -20.06 8.27 -32.02
C PHE A 185 -20.71 8.77 -33.33
N ILE A 186 -19.92 9.29 -34.27
CA ILE A 186 -20.43 9.75 -35.58
C ILE A 186 -21.04 8.59 -36.38
N ILE A 187 -20.40 7.42 -36.38
CA ILE A 187 -20.91 6.23 -37.10
C ILE A 187 -22.23 5.75 -36.49
N GLU A 188 -22.32 5.71 -35.15
CA GLU A 188 -23.54 5.34 -34.44
C GLU A 188 -24.68 6.33 -34.75
N GLU A 189 -24.39 7.64 -34.76
CA GLU A 189 -25.37 8.68 -35.12
C GLU A 189 -25.87 8.55 -36.58
N LEU A 190 -25.03 8.11 -37.50
CA LEU A 190 -25.39 7.89 -38.91
C LEU A 190 -26.09 6.55 -39.18
N GLY A 191 -25.91 5.56 -38.30
CA GLY A 191 -26.43 4.20 -38.47
C GLY A 191 -27.82 3.95 -37.90
N ASP A 192 -28.38 4.94 -37.20
CA ASP A 192 -29.75 4.95 -36.67
C ASP A 192 -30.79 5.56 -37.65
N GLU A 193 -30.41 5.75 -38.92
CA GLU A 193 -31.31 6.01 -40.08
C GLU A 193 -31.48 4.76 -40.95
#